data_AF-A0A0F2PW94-F1
#
_entry.id   AF-A0A0F2PW94-F1
#
_cell.length_a   1.000
_cell.length_b   1.000
_cell.length_c   1.000
_cell.angle_alpha   90.00
_cell.angle_beta   90.00
_cell.angle_gamma   90.00
#
_symmetry.space_group_name_H-M   'P 1'
#
loop_
_entity.id
_entity.type
_entity.pdbx_description
1 polymer ?
#
loop_
_entity_poly.entity_id
_entity_poly.type
_entity_poly.pdbx_seq_one_letter_code
_entity_poly.pdbx_strand_id
1 'polypeptide(L)' 'MKFVEIALTKYKLYLTEAELVGLLGSNLSLWQEGIMRGKAFTRAKQARERQAKAPRRFPDDGPGIA' A
#
# COMPACT_ATOMS: atom_id res chain seq x y z
N MET A 1 8.11 -20.26 -10.92
CA MET A 1 7.40 -20.11 -9.63
C MET A 1 7.78 -18.77 -9.01
N LYS A 2 6.82 -18.02 -8.47
CA LYS A 2 7.07 -16.72 -7.82
C LYS A 2 6.80 -16.86 -6.33
N PHE A 3 7.77 -16.49 -5.51
CA PHE A 3 7.66 -16.51 -4.05
C PHE A 3 7.40 -15.10 -3.51
N VAL A 4 6.63 -15.03 -2.44
CA VAL A 4 6.46 -13.86 -1.58
C VAL A 4 7.44 -14.01 -0.42
N GLU A 5 8.37 -13.06 -0.30
CA GLU A 5 9.27 -12.97 0.85
C GLU A 5 8.56 -12.24 1.99
N ILE A 6 8.50 -12.87 3.16
CA ILE A 6 8.02 -12.28 4.40
C ILE A 6 9.21 -12.22 5.35
N ALA A 7 9.77 -11.02 5.50
CA ALA A 7 10.83 -10.76 6.46
C ALA A 7 10.23 -10.67 7.88
N LEU A 8 10.56 -11.64 8.73
CA LEU A 8 10.28 -11.59 10.16
C LEU A 8 11.55 -11.15 10.90
N THR A 9 11.40 -10.79 12.18
CA THR A 9 12.49 -10.23 12.99
C THR A 9 13.74 -11.11 13.06
N LYS A 10 13.58 -12.44 12.99
CA LYS A 10 14.68 -13.41 13.14
C LYS A 10 15.00 -14.21 11.88
N TYR A 11 14.06 -14.33 10.95
CA TYR A 11 14.20 -15.21 9.78
C TYR A 11 13.29 -14.74 8.64
N LYS A 12 13.49 -15.31 7.47
CA LYS A 12 12.71 -15.02 6.27
C LYS A 12 11.85 -16.22 5.92
N LEU A 13 10.56 -15.99 5.67
CA LEU A 13 9.68 -16.97 5.05
C LEU A 13 9.56 -16.68 3.57
N TYR A 14 9.56 -17.75 2.77
CA TYR A 14 9.25 -17.70 1.35
C TYR A 14 8.06 -18.60 1.11
N LEU A 15 6.95 -18.01 0.67
CA LEU A 15 5.71 -18.73 0.42
C LEU A 15 5.24 -18.43 -0.99
N THR A 16 4.68 -19.43 -1.67
CA THR A 16 3.92 -19.20 -2.90
C THR A 16 2.58 -18.56 -2.57
N GLU A 17 1.95 -17.94 -3.57
CA GLU A 17 0.61 -17.37 -3.41
C GLU A 17 -0.42 -18.44 -3.02
N ALA A 18 -0.32 -19.65 -3.59
CA ALA A 18 -1.21 -20.76 -3.27
C ALA A 18 -1.07 -21.22 -1.80
N GLU A 19 0.16 -21.34 -1.29
CA GLU A 19 0.39 -21.68 0.12
C GLU A 19 -0.13 -20.58 1.04
N LEU A 20 0.05 -19.30 0.68
CA LEU A 20 -0.44 -18.18 1.46
C LEU A 20 -1.98 -18.17 1.54
N VAL A 21 -2.65 -18.38 0.40
CA VAL A 21 -4.11 -18.49 0.31
C VAL A 21 -4.61 -19.68 1.11
N GLY A 22 -3.95 -20.83 1.03
CA GLY A 22 -4.31 -22.01 1.83
C GLY A 22 -4.18 -21.78 3.33
N LEU A 23 -3.07 -21.19 3.77
CA LEU A 23 -2.81 -20.87 5.18
C LEU A 23 -3.84 -19.88 5.73
N LEU A 24 -4.11 -18.79 4.99
CA LEU A 24 -5.01 -17.74 5.45
C LEU A 24 -6.49 -18.08 5.26
N GLY A 25 -6.82 -18.94 4.29
CA GLY A 25 -8.19 -19.42 4.06
C GLY A 25 -8.76 -20.19 5.25
N SER A 26 -7.89 -20.76 6.10
CA SER A 26 -8.29 -21.42 7.35
C SER A 26 -8.79 -20.44 8.42
N ASN A 27 -8.53 -19.13 8.27
CA ASN A 27 -9.00 -18.09 9.18
C ASN A 27 -9.50 -16.86 8.41
N LEU A 28 -10.80 -16.85 8.12
CA LEU A 28 -11.44 -15.81 7.31
C LEU A 28 -11.28 -14.40 7.89
N SER A 29 -11.30 -14.25 9.23
CA SER A 29 -11.13 -12.95 9.89
C SER A 29 -9.75 -12.36 9.58
N LEU A 30 -8.70 -13.18 9.73
CA LEU A 30 -7.32 -12.77 9.44
C LEU A 30 -7.15 -12.38 7.96
N TRP A 31 -7.78 -13.13 7.06
CA TRP A 31 -7.78 -12.84 5.64
C TRP A 31 -8.41 -11.47 5.32
N GLN A 32 -9.60 -11.20 5.86
CA GLN A 32 -10.31 -9.94 5.65
C GLN A 32 -9.52 -8.75 6.20
N GLU A 33 -8.96 -8.85 7.41
CA GLU A 33 -8.12 -7.83 8.01
C GLU A 33 -6.85 -7.57 7.18
N GLY A 34 -6.23 -8.63 6.65
CA GLY A 34 -5.09 -8.52 5.75
C GLY A 34 -5.42 -7.69 4.51
N ILE A 35 -6.55 -7.97 3.86
CA ILE A 35 -7.01 -7.23 2.67
C ILE A 35 -7.31 -5.77 3.00
N MET A 36 -7.99 -5.51 4.12
CA MET A 36 -8.32 -4.15 4.54
C MET A 36 -7.06 -3.31 4.77
N ARG A 37 -6.07 -3.86 5.48
CA ARG A 37 -4.77 -3.23 5.69
C ARG A 37 -4.07 -2.94 4.37
N GLY A 38 -4.01 -3.92 3.47
CA GLY A 38 -3.41 -3.75 2.14
C GLY A 38 -4.01 -2.57 1.37
N LYS A 39 -5.36 -2.48 1.31
CA LYS A 39 -6.06 -1.36 0.65
C LYS A 39 -5.71 -0.02 1.28
N ALA A 40 -5.63 0.07 2.61
CA ALA A 40 -5.27 1.29 3.30
C ALA A 40 -3.86 1.76 2.93
N PHE A 41 -2.87 0.84 2.95
CA PHE A 41 -1.50 1.16 2.54
C PHE A 41 -1.42 1.61 1.08
N THR A 42 -2.10 0.92 0.16
CA THR A 42 -2.12 1.32 -1.26
C THR A 42 -2.72 2.71 -1.45
N ARG A 43 -3.84 3.02 -0.79
CA ARG A 43 -4.47 4.35 -0.85
C ARG A 43 -3.54 5.43 -0.29
N ALA A 44 -2.90 5.17 0.85
CA ALA A 44 -1.95 6.10 1.45
C ALA A 44 -0.75 6.35 0.53
N LYS A 45 -0.21 5.29 -0.10
CA LYS A 45 0.88 5.42 -1.08
C LYS A 45 0.46 6.28 -2.28
N GLN A 46 -0.70 5.99 -2.87
CA GLN A 46 -1.22 6.77 -4.01
C GLN A 46 -1.47 8.23 -3.63
N ALA A 47 -1.98 8.50 -2.43
CA ALA A 47 -2.18 9.87 -1.95
C ALA A 47 -0.86 10.64 -1.85
N ARG A 48 0.19 10.01 -1.29
CA ARG A 48 1.54 10.60 -1.22
C ARG A 48 2.13 10.86 -2.61
N GLU A 49 1.97 9.93 -3.54
CA GLU A 49 2.44 10.08 -4.93
C GLU A 49 1.73 11.24 -5.65
N ARG A 50 0.42 11.41 -5.43
CA ARG A 50 -0.33 12.56 -5.98
C ARG A 50 0.14 13.89 -5.41
N GLN A 51 0.42 13.96 -4.12
CA GLN A 51 0.94 15.17 -3.49
C GLN A 51 2.35 15.51 -3.99
N ALA A 52 3.21 14.51 -4.16
CA ALA A 52 4.54 14.70 -4.70
C ALA A 52 4.53 15.15 -6.18
N LYS A 53 3.52 14.73 -6.94
CA LYS A 53 3.36 15.08 -8.36
C LYS A 53 2.52 16.34 -8.59
N ALA A 54 1.84 16.85 -7.57
CA ALA A 54 1.13 18.12 -7.67
C ALA A 54 2.17 19.21 -7.96
N PRO A 55 2.10 19.91 -9.10
CA PRO A 55 2.99 21.04 -9.35
C PRO A 55 2.79 22.02 -8.21
N ARG A 56 3.89 22.56 -7.66
CA ARG A 56 3.82 23.69 -6.74
C ARG A 56 2.96 24.74 -7.44
N ARG A 57 1.73 24.92 -6.95
CA ARG A 57 0.86 25.97 -7.44
C ARG A 57 1.56 27.26 -7.00
N PHE A 58 2.30 27.88 -7.92
CA PHE A 58 2.77 29.23 -7.73
C PHE A 58 1.51 30.06 -7.42
N PRO A 59 1.47 30.80 -6.31
CA PRO A 59 0.41 31.78 -6.12
C PRO A 59 0.50 32.73 -7.31
N ASP A 60 -0.54 32.79 -8.13
CA ASP A 60 -0.79 33.93 -9.01
C ASP A 60 -1.02 35.12 -8.09
N ASP A 61 0.05 35.80 -7.66
CA ASP A 61 -0.03 37.13 -7.07
C ASP A 61 -0.43 38.11 -8.18
N GLY A 62 -1.71 38.09 -8.50
CA GLY A 62 -2.38 39.10 -9.30
C GLY A 62 -3.60 39.60 -8.54
N PRO A 63 -3.53 40.84 -8.05
CA PRO A 63 -4.55 41.79 -8.41
C PRO A 63 -3.86 42.96 -9.09
N GLY A 64 -3.81 42.93 -10.42
CA GLY A 64 -3.69 44.16 -11.20
C GLY A 64 -4.97 44.96 -11.03
N ILE A 65 -5.03 45.77 -9.98
CA ILE A 65 -6.11 46.74 -9.74
C ILE A 65 -5.44 48.08 -9.45
N ALA A 66 -5.93 49.09 -10.19
CA ALA A 66 -5.60 50.53 -10.22
C ALA A 66 -4.56 50.94 -11.27
#